data_AF-A0A968SHI3-F1
#
_entry.id   AF-A0A968SHI3-F1
#
_cell.length_a   1.000
_cell.length_b   1.000
_cell.length_c   1.000
_cell.angle_alpha   90.00
_cell.angle_beta   90.00
_cell.angle_gamma   90.00
#
_symmetry.space_group_name_H-M   'P 1'
#
loop_
_entity.id
_entity.type
_entity.pdbx_description
1 polymer ?
#
loop_
_entity_poly.entity_id
_entity_poly.type
_entity_poly.pdbx_seq_one_letter_code
_entity_poly.pdbx_strand_id
1 'polypeptide(L)'
;MYFALSRAGLTAKDGRPSGAVYGFVKLIIETIFKEKPDNIIIAWDPKGGTFRDKKFAFYKATRPTEIPEDLLEQFPQIQRGMDSLGIPQLTIKLIEADDIIGTIATQLKPKNYDIKILSGDKDLFQLVGGNIKSLYPSARKGTEVLDSTGIKAKLGVLPEQVVDYKALAGDSSDNIPGVKGIGTKGAINLLEEYSSLDGVYKNINKIKSISVQKKLQEGFQSAQDSKWLATIKTDVDLNYDLNQPLYNPNLKALEEFFNEYNFTTIREIFNKLQKENNSQIVDELPQEVLKTSIIQEEEIEFNNKLLKDLPDELAYYISPNIDGEVEIAWKTPKGYAKSNLKMNSNEFKTILSSNKIFYTLDYKNAVKKFIELDLELPKKCYDILLASKLENVLSKVDLNSLMLNNKISTNTSSSVAILSITNQYEKNLSKGTLKIWKNLESPLSPVVARMEINGIYIDKTKLKTISKELHLETTKLQKAILQEFEDKEININSTQQISQALNEKGFDLGKKTKKESIQPKKKFLKI
;
A
#
# COMPACT_ATOMS: atom_id res chain seq x y z
N MET A 1 9.37 -7.83 -11.08
CA MET A 1 8.04 -8.29 -10.58
C MET A 1 7.43 -9.38 -11.45
N TYR A 2 7.37 -9.21 -12.78
CA TYR A 2 6.89 -10.25 -13.71
C TYR A 2 7.45 -11.65 -13.44
N PHE A 3 8.77 -11.84 -13.39
CA PHE A 3 9.37 -13.17 -13.14
C PHE A 3 9.04 -13.81 -11.79
N ALA A 4 8.60 -13.01 -10.80
CA ALA A 4 8.17 -13.53 -9.50
C ALA A 4 6.72 -14.03 -9.55
N LEU A 5 5.88 -13.47 -10.43
CA LEU A 5 4.44 -13.70 -10.51
C LEU A 5 4.00 -14.41 -11.79
N SER A 6 4.86 -14.56 -12.80
CA SER A 6 4.54 -15.23 -14.07
C SER A 6 4.12 -16.70 -13.87
N ARG A 7 4.59 -17.34 -12.79
CA ARG A 7 4.18 -18.70 -12.41
C ARG A 7 2.83 -18.79 -11.70
N ALA A 8 2.25 -17.66 -11.30
CA ALA A 8 0.97 -17.61 -10.60
C ALA A 8 -0.22 -17.65 -11.57
N GLY A 9 0.00 -17.47 -12.88
CA GLY A 9 -1.06 -17.56 -13.90
C GLY A 9 -2.18 -16.54 -13.72
N LEU A 10 -1.88 -15.36 -13.17
CA LEU A 10 -2.88 -14.32 -12.95
C LEU A 10 -3.37 -13.76 -14.28
N THR A 11 -4.69 -13.73 -14.45
CA THR A 11 -5.37 -13.20 -15.64
C THR A 11 -6.46 -12.19 -15.25
N ALA A 12 -6.78 -11.29 -16.17
CA ALA A 12 -7.93 -10.40 -16.09
C ALA A 12 -9.23 -11.15 -16.42
N LYS A 13 -10.39 -10.49 -16.25
CA LYS A 13 -11.72 -11.10 -16.51
C LYS A 13 -11.89 -11.60 -17.94
N ASP A 14 -11.22 -10.96 -18.90
CA ASP A 14 -11.24 -11.28 -20.32
C ASP A 14 -10.15 -12.30 -20.73
N GLY A 15 -9.41 -12.84 -19.77
CA GLY A 15 -8.38 -13.86 -20.00
C GLY A 15 -6.97 -13.31 -20.27
N ARG A 16 -6.79 -11.99 -20.39
CA ARG A 16 -5.45 -11.39 -20.62
C ARG A 16 -4.52 -11.63 -19.42
N PRO A 17 -3.22 -11.89 -19.63
CA PRO A 17 -2.24 -11.97 -18.53
C PRO A 17 -2.20 -10.66 -17.70
N SER A 18 -2.19 -10.78 -16.37
CA SER A 18 -2.24 -9.61 -15.46
C SER A 18 -1.20 -9.65 -14.33
N GLY A 19 -0.31 -10.65 -14.31
CA GLY A 19 0.66 -10.83 -13.22
C GLY A 19 1.65 -9.69 -13.03
N ALA A 20 2.17 -9.09 -14.11
CA ALA A 20 3.05 -7.92 -14.03
C ALA A 20 2.27 -6.68 -13.60
N VAL A 21 1.06 -6.51 -14.14
CA VAL A 21 0.14 -5.41 -13.78
C VAL A 21 -0.15 -5.43 -12.29
N TYR A 22 -0.58 -6.58 -11.76
CA TYR A 22 -0.86 -6.79 -10.34
C TYR A 22 0.36 -6.43 -9.49
N GLY A 23 1.53 -6.99 -9.81
CA GLY A 23 2.74 -6.80 -9.04
C GLY A 23 3.16 -5.33 -8.97
N PHE A 24 3.16 -4.63 -10.12
CA PHE A 24 3.58 -3.24 -10.20
C PHE A 24 2.61 -2.31 -9.47
N VAL A 25 1.30 -2.43 -9.73
CA VAL A 25 0.27 -1.61 -9.07
C VAL A 25 0.29 -1.83 -7.56
N LYS A 26 0.43 -3.08 -7.11
CA LYS A 26 0.56 -3.39 -5.68
C LYS A 26 1.79 -2.73 -5.06
N LEU A 27 2.97 -2.80 -5.70
CA LEU A 27 4.18 -2.17 -5.19
C LEU A 27 4.01 -0.66 -5.03
N ILE A 28 3.43 0.01 -6.04
CA ILE A 28 3.23 1.46 -6.01
C ILE A 28 2.24 1.84 -4.92
N ILE A 29 1.10 1.16 -4.80
CA ILE A 29 0.12 1.39 -3.73
C ILE A 29 0.76 1.19 -2.35
N GLU A 30 1.44 0.06 -2.12
CA GLU A 30 2.12 -0.19 -0.84
C GLU A 30 3.17 0.88 -0.53
N THR A 31 3.88 1.39 -1.56
CA THR A 31 4.87 2.45 -1.39
C THR A 31 4.22 3.78 -1.05
N ILE A 32 3.14 4.18 -1.74
CA ILE A 32 2.38 5.41 -1.44
C ILE A 32 1.99 5.45 0.03
N PHE A 33 1.41 4.37 0.52
CA PHE A 33 0.90 4.35 1.89
C PHE A 33 1.99 4.22 2.95
N LYS A 34 3.07 3.48 2.65
CA LYS A 34 4.19 3.32 3.58
C LYS A 34 5.03 4.59 3.68
N GLU A 35 5.37 5.19 2.54
CA GLU A 35 6.31 6.31 2.47
C GLU A 35 5.61 7.67 2.51
N LYS A 36 4.28 7.71 2.32
CA LYS A 36 3.42 8.91 2.30
C LYS A 36 4.03 10.07 1.48
N PRO A 37 4.41 9.83 0.21
CA PRO A 37 5.06 10.87 -0.58
C PRO A 37 4.06 11.95 -1.00
N ASP A 38 4.49 13.21 -0.95
CA ASP A 38 3.73 14.33 -1.54
C ASP A 38 3.71 14.25 -3.08
N ASN A 39 4.73 13.61 -3.65
CA ASN A 39 5.00 13.59 -5.08
C ASN A 39 5.57 12.24 -5.54
N ILE A 40 5.10 11.74 -6.68
CA ILE A 40 5.61 10.53 -7.33
C ILE A 40 5.74 10.80 -8.82
N ILE A 41 6.84 10.36 -9.43
CA ILE A 41 7.04 10.37 -10.88
C ILE A 41 7.56 8.98 -11.29
N ILE A 42 7.08 8.47 -12.42
CA ILE A 42 7.58 7.22 -13.01
C ILE A 42 8.32 7.54 -14.31
N ALA A 43 9.52 7.00 -14.46
CA ALA A 43 10.29 7.06 -15.70
C ALA A 43 10.24 5.70 -16.42
N TRP A 44 10.12 5.74 -17.75
CA TRP A 44 10.10 4.56 -18.61
C TRP A 44 11.24 4.62 -19.63
N ASP A 45 11.78 3.44 -19.96
CA ASP A 45 12.72 3.32 -21.07
C ASP A 45 12.02 3.57 -22.42
N PRO A 46 12.69 4.24 -23.38
CA PRO A 46 12.13 4.54 -24.67
C PRO A 46 12.13 3.30 -25.58
N LYS A 47 11.19 3.28 -26.52
CA LYS A 47 11.25 2.35 -27.65
C LYS A 47 12.40 2.74 -28.60
N GLY A 48 13.08 1.75 -29.17
CA GLY A 48 14.07 1.97 -30.24
C GLY A 48 15.51 2.25 -29.79
N GLY A 49 15.86 1.88 -28.56
CA GLY A 49 17.22 2.01 -28.01
C GLY A 49 17.56 3.40 -27.49
N THR A 50 18.80 3.54 -27.04
CA THR A 50 19.30 4.64 -26.21
C THR A 50 20.53 5.29 -26.83
N PHE A 51 21.00 6.39 -26.25
CA PHE A 51 22.26 7.02 -26.66
C PHE A 51 23.48 6.14 -26.38
N ARG A 52 23.40 5.20 -25.42
CA ARG A 52 24.46 4.22 -25.14
C ARG A 52 24.56 3.18 -26.25
N ASP A 53 23.41 2.65 -26.71
CA ASP A 53 23.36 1.67 -27.80
C ASP A 53 23.97 2.22 -29.10
N LYS A 54 23.74 3.50 -29.38
CA LYS A 54 24.32 4.19 -30.55
C LYS A 54 25.85 4.24 -30.52
N LYS A 55 26.44 4.31 -29.32
CA LYS A 55 27.90 4.44 -29.16
C LYS A 55 28.57 3.09 -28.94
N PHE A 56 27.90 2.13 -28.30
CA PHE A 56 28.42 0.82 -27.97
C PHE A 56 27.40 -0.28 -28.28
N ALA A 57 27.51 -0.89 -29.47
CA ALA A 57 26.56 -1.91 -29.94
C ALA A 57 26.46 -3.17 -29.06
N PHE A 58 27.50 -3.47 -28.26
CA PHE A 58 27.51 -4.63 -27.36
C PHE A 58 27.00 -4.34 -25.95
N TYR A 59 26.67 -3.09 -25.62
CA TYR A 59 26.06 -2.74 -24.34
C TYR A 59 24.69 -3.42 -24.20
N LYS A 60 24.44 -4.08 -23.05
CA LYS A 60 23.23 -4.88 -22.80
C LYS A 60 22.93 -5.99 -23.82
N ALA A 61 23.83 -6.29 -24.77
CA ALA A 61 23.61 -7.26 -25.85
C ALA A 61 23.44 -8.72 -25.38
N THR A 62 23.89 -9.04 -24.15
CA THR A 62 23.69 -10.35 -23.53
C THR A 62 22.31 -10.50 -22.88
N ARG A 63 21.54 -9.42 -22.74
CA ARG A 63 20.17 -9.49 -22.26
C ARG A 63 19.29 -10.14 -23.34
N PRO A 64 18.28 -10.92 -22.97
CA PRO A 64 17.33 -11.45 -23.94
C PRO A 64 16.76 -10.31 -24.78
N THR A 65 16.95 -10.36 -26.09
CA THR A 65 16.44 -9.34 -27.03
C THR A 65 14.93 -9.39 -27.16
N GLU A 66 14.33 -10.53 -26.82
CA GLU A 66 12.88 -10.74 -26.82
C GLU A 66 12.35 -10.69 -25.39
N ILE A 67 11.63 -9.61 -25.09
CA ILE A 67 10.77 -9.55 -23.92
C ILE A 67 9.60 -10.52 -24.17
N PRO A 68 9.24 -11.39 -23.21
CA PRO A 68 8.10 -12.29 -23.37
C PRO A 68 6.85 -11.54 -23.85
N GLU A 69 6.18 -12.07 -24.88
CA GLU A 69 5.05 -11.42 -25.53
C GLU A 69 3.92 -11.08 -24.53
N ASP A 70 3.65 -11.98 -23.60
CA ASP A 70 2.69 -11.79 -22.50
C ASP A 70 3.10 -10.67 -21.53
N LEU A 71 4.39 -10.36 -21.39
CA LEU A 71 4.86 -9.20 -20.63
C LEU A 71 4.74 -7.91 -21.46
N LEU A 72 5.03 -7.95 -22.76
CA LEU A 72 4.90 -6.80 -23.65
C LEU A 72 3.46 -6.24 -23.66
N GLU A 73 2.47 -7.13 -23.71
CA GLU A 73 1.04 -6.76 -23.67
C GLU A 73 0.61 -6.08 -22.35
N GLN A 74 1.35 -6.28 -21.27
CA GLN A 74 1.02 -5.74 -19.95
C GLN A 74 1.53 -4.33 -19.70
N PHE A 75 2.55 -3.84 -20.42
CA PHE A 75 3.09 -2.49 -20.21
C PHE A 75 2.05 -1.38 -20.38
N PRO A 76 1.24 -1.35 -21.46
CA PRO A 76 0.19 -0.32 -21.60
C PRO A 76 -0.83 -0.35 -20.46
N GLN A 77 -1.06 -1.52 -19.87
CA GLN A 77 -2.00 -1.70 -18.76
C GLN A 77 -1.42 -1.21 -17.44
N ILE A 78 -0.12 -1.40 -17.22
CA ILE A 78 0.59 -0.80 -16.09
C ILE A 78 0.50 0.72 -16.19
N GLN A 79 0.79 1.28 -17.37
CA GLN A 79 0.72 2.73 -17.59
C GLN A 79 -0.68 3.27 -17.33
N ARG A 80 -1.73 2.59 -17.82
CA ARG A 80 -3.13 2.96 -17.52
C ARG A 80 -3.44 2.91 -16.03
N GLY A 81 -2.91 1.91 -15.31
CA GLY A 81 -3.03 1.84 -13.86
C GLY A 81 -2.38 3.05 -13.16
N MET A 82 -1.22 3.48 -13.63
CA MET A 82 -0.54 4.67 -13.10
C MET A 82 -1.29 5.98 -13.44
N ASP A 83 -1.89 6.06 -14.63
CA ASP A 83 -2.78 7.18 -15.01
C ASP A 83 -4.00 7.26 -14.09
N SER A 84 -4.59 6.11 -13.71
CA SER A 84 -5.70 6.07 -12.76
C SER A 84 -5.31 6.53 -11.35
N LEU A 85 -4.04 6.36 -10.99
CA LEU A 85 -3.46 6.90 -9.76
C LEU A 85 -3.02 8.37 -9.91
N GLY A 86 -3.17 8.96 -11.10
CA GLY A 86 -2.73 10.31 -11.39
C GLY A 86 -1.22 10.51 -11.19
N ILE A 87 -0.43 9.48 -11.49
CA ILE A 87 1.03 9.52 -11.38
C ILE A 87 1.61 9.95 -12.75
N PRO A 88 2.47 10.96 -12.84
CA PRO A 88 3.04 11.42 -14.09
C PRO A 88 4.08 10.42 -14.57
N GLN A 89 4.07 10.19 -15.87
CA GLN A 89 4.88 9.16 -16.52
C GLN A 89 5.74 9.81 -17.60
N LEU A 90 7.06 9.72 -17.46
CA LEU A 90 8.00 10.33 -18.38
C LEU A 90 8.71 9.28 -19.22
N THR A 91 8.72 9.50 -20.53
CA THR A 91 9.51 8.72 -21.49
C THR A 91 10.20 9.71 -22.41
N ILE A 92 11.52 9.67 -22.50
CA ILE A 92 12.28 10.57 -23.37
C ILE A 92 13.04 9.75 -24.40
N LYS A 93 12.89 10.12 -25.67
CA LYS A 93 13.52 9.41 -26.79
C LYS A 93 15.05 9.35 -26.59
N LEU A 94 15.63 8.16 -26.76
CA LEU A 94 17.06 7.85 -26.62
C LEU A 94 17.65 7.99 -25.22
N ILE A 95 16.86 8.25 -24.18
CA ILE A 95 17.35 8.43 -22.80
C ILE A 95 16.79 7.30 -21.93
N GLU A 96 17.63 6.62 -21.15
CA GLU A 96 17.16 5.53 -20.26
C GLU A 96 16.35 6.09 -19.09
N ALA A 97 15.48 5.25 -18.52
CA ALA A 97 14.71 5.63 -17.33
C ALA A 97 15.63 6.10 -16.17
N ASP A 98 16.79 5.47 -16.03
CA ASP A 98 17.78 5.80 -15.00
C ASP A 98 18.34 7.23 -15.15
N ASP A 99 18.51 7.70 -16.40
CA ASP A 99 18.99 9.06 -16.70
C ASP A 99 17.90 10.11 -16.44
N ILE A 100 16.63 9.78 -16.70
CA ILE A 100 15.49 10.63 -16.32
C ILE A 100 15.45 10.77 -14.79
N ILE A 101 15.54 9.65 -14.06
CA ILE A 101 15.55 9.64 -12.59
C ILE A 101 16.74 10.43 -12.05
N GLY A 102 17.94 10.22 -12.59
CA GLY A 102 19.16 10.94 -12.20
C GLY A 102 19.06 12.43 -12.41
N THR A 103 18.47 12.85 -13.54
CA THR A 103 18.23 14.26 -13.84
C THR A 103 17.25 14.89 -12.85
N ILE A 104 16.09 14.26 -12.60
CA ILE A 104 15.09 14.76 -11.64
C ILE A 104 15.70 14.85 -10.23
N ALA A 105 16.36 13.78 -9.77
CA ALA A 105 16.98 13.75 -8.46
C ALA A 105 18.03 14.86 -8.30
N THR A 106 18.82 15.12 -9.33
CA THR A 106 19.85 16.17 -9.32
C THR A 106 19.23 17.57 -9.30
N GLN A 107 18.19 17.83 -10.10
CA GLN A 107 17.49 19.12 -10.13
C GLN A 107 16.73 19.42 -8.82
N LEU A 108 16.23 18.39 -8.14
CA LEU A 108 15.52 18.53 -6.85
C LEU A 108 16.46 18.51 -5.64
N LYS A 109 17.68 17.98 -5.77
CA LYS A 109 18.69 17.93 -4.69
C LYS A 109 18.93 19.27 -3.98
N PRO A 110 19.10 20.42 -4.67
CA PRO A 110 19.30 21.71 -4.00
C PRO A 110 18.02 22.29 -3.38
N LYS A 111 16.85 21.70 -3.67
CA LYS A 111 15.56 22.09 -3.08
C LYS A 111 15.31 21.28 -1.79
N ASN A 112 14.41 21.76 -0.93
CA ASN A 112 14.10 21.14 0.37
C ASN A 112 13.18 19.90 0.24
N TYR A 113 13.57 18.91 -0.56
CA TYR A 113 12.85 17.63 -0.71
C TYR A 113 13.58 16.48 -0.01
N ASP A 114 12.86 15.53 0.60
CA ASP A 114 13.40 14.19 0.93
C ASP A 114 13.14 13.26 -0.26
N ILE A 115 14.20 12.89 -0.98
CA ILE A 115 14.09 12.21 -2.26
C ILE A 115 14.32 10.71 -2.06
N LYS A 116 13.39 9.90 -2.54
CA LYS A 116 13.44 8.44 -2.44
C LYS A 116 13.35 7.79 -3.83
N ILE A 117 14.40 7.09 -4.23
CA ILE A 117 14.46 6.40 -5.53
C ILE A 117 14.03 4.94 -5.36
N LEU A 118 12.84 4.60 -5.84
CA LEU A 118 12.32 3.21 -5.85
C LEU A 118 12.82 2.46 -7.08
N SER A 119 13.88 1.67 -6.92
CA SER A 119 14.38 0.81 -7.99
C SER A 119 15.11 -0.43 -7.46
N GLY A 120 15.02 -1.52 -8.22
CA GLY A 120 15.81 -2.73 -8.00
C GLY A 120 17.18 -2.68 -8.68
N ASP A 121 17.42 -1.68 -9.53
CA ASP A 121 18.71 -1.46 -10.18
C ASP A 121 19.71 -0.84 -9.20
N LYS A 122 20.93 -1.36 -9.19
CA LYS A 122 22.00 -0.92 -8.30
C LYS A 122 22.74 0.29 -8.87
N ASP A 123 22.51 0.63 -10.13
CA ASP A 123 23.22 1.69 -10.82
C ASP A 123 22.83 3.04 -10.26
N LEU A 124 21.55 3.16 -9.90
CA LEU A 124 20.97 4.30 -9.21
C LEU A 124 21.54 4.52 -7.80
N PHE A 125 22.30 3.57 -7.24
CA PHE A 125 23.00 3.80 -5.97
C PHE A 125 24.04 4.92 -6.08
N GLN A 126 24.53 5.23 -7.29
CA GLN A 126 25.45 6.37 -7.51
C GLN A 126 24.82 7.73 -7.19
N LEU A 127 23.49 7.82 -7.13
CA LEU A 127 22.76 9.06 -6.85
C LEU A 127 22.50 9.27 -5.34
N VAL A 128 22.71 8.26 -4.51
CA VAL A 128 22.42 8.30 -3.07
C VAL A 128 23.38 9.23 -2.35
N GLY A 129 22.86 10.12 -1.50
CA GLY A 129 23.66 11.06 -0.71
C GLY A 129 22.91 12.36 -0.40
N GLY A 130 23.24 13.00 0.72
CA GLY A 130 22.50 14.16 1.21
C GLY A 130 21.05 13.80 1.54
N ASN A 131 20.11 14.44 0.85
CA ASN A 131 18.67 14.20 0.96
C ASN A 131 18.13 13.11 0.02
N ILE A 132 18.99 12.35 -0.67
CA ILE A 132 18.59 11.27 -1.59
C ILE A 132 18.86 9.90 -0.94
N LYS A 133 17.83 9.06 -0.86
CA LYS A 133 17.88 7.66 -0.39
C LYS A 133 17.36 6.70 -1.45
N SER A 134 17.84 5.45 -1.41
CA SER A 134 17.30 4.38 -2.26
C SER A 134 16.24 3.59 -1.50
N LEU A 135 15.07 3.40 -2.12
CA LEU A 135 14.07 2.42 -1.73
C LEU A 135 14.30 1.16 -2.56
N TYR A 136 15.03 0.20 -2.02
CA TYR A 136 15.46 -0.99 -2.73
C TYR A 136 14.50 -2.18 -2.50
N PRO A 137 13.76 -2.67 -3.51
CA PRO A 137 12.87 -3.82 -3.38
C PRO A 137 13.68 -5.11 -3.19
N SER A 138 13.65 -5.66 -1.98
CA SER A 138 14.35 -6.87 -1.59
C SER A 138 13.39 -8.05 -1.47
N ALA A 139 13.67 -9.13 -2.19
CA ALA A 139 12.83 -10.34 -2.18
C ALA A 139 12.66 -10.99 -0.79
N ARG A 140 13.46 -10.60 0.22
CA ARG A 140 13.39 -11.14 1.59
C ARG A 140 12.91 -10.16 2.65
N LYS A 141 13.24 -8.88 2.52
CA LYS A 141 12.99 -7.85 3.54
C LYS A 141 11.93 -6.84 3.12
N GLY A 142 11.25 -7.06 1.98
CA GLY A 142 10.41 -6.05 1.36
C GLY A 142 11.26 -4.88 0.86
N THR A 143 10.74 -3.66 0.92
CA THR A 143 11.47 -2.46 0.48
C THR A 143 12.40 -1.96 1.59
N GLU A 144 13.71 -2.04 1.35
CA GLU A 144 14.78 -1.56 2.25
C GLU A 144 15.10 -0.09 1.92
N VAL A 145 15.19 0.78 2.94
CA VAL A 145 15.68 2.16 2.78
C VAL A 145 17.20 2.14 2.93
N LEU A 146 17.95 2.59 1.93
CA LEU A 146 19.41 2.61 1.94
C LEU A 146 19.92 4.04 1.77
N ASP A 147 20.73 4.47 2.74
CA ASP A 147 21.58 5.66 2.67
C ASP A 147 23.01 5.28 2.25
N SER A 148 23.94 6.23 2.26
CA SER A 148 25.34 5.99 1.89
C SER A 148 26.01 4.85 2.69
N THR A 149 25.66 4.69 3.97
CA THR A 149 26.20 3.60 4.80
C THR A 149 25.61 2.26 4.40
N GLY A 150 24.30 2.22 4.09
CA GLY A 150 23.62 1.05 3.57
C GLY A 150 24.17 0.61 2.21
N ILE A 151 24.50 1.56 1.32
CA ILE A 151 25.15 1.27 0.03
C ILE A 151 26.55 0.69 0.24
N LYS A 152 27.38 1.30 1.12
CA LYS A 152 28.72 0.77 1.43
C LYS A 152 28.66 -0.64 2.00
N ALA A 153 27.74 -0.91 2.92
CA ALA A 153 27.56 -2.26 3.46
C ALA A 153 27.12 -3.28 2.39
N LYS A 154 26.40 -2.83 1.35
CA LYS A 154 25.83 -3.67 0.31
C LYS A 154 26.76 -3.94 -0.87
N LEU A 155 27.54 -2.94 -1.29
CA LEU A 155 28.45 -3.02 -2.44
C LEU A 155 29.94 -3.06 -2.06
N GLY A 156 30.29 -2.67 -0.83
CA GLY A 156 31.68 -2.48 -0.40
C GLY A 156 32.26 -1.10 -0.77
N VAL A 157 31.53 -0.27 -1.50
CA VAL A 157 31.96 1.06 -1.95
C VAL A 157 30.91 2.13 -1.64
N LEU A 158 31.34 3.37 -1.48
CA LEU A 158 30.44 4.51 -1.25
C LEU A 158 29.64 4.85 -2.52
N PRO A 159 28.49 5.54 -2.43
CA PRO A 159 27.70 5.98 -3.58
C PRO A 159 28.52 6.66 -4.68
N GLU A 160 29.36 7.63 -4.31
CA GLU A 160 30.24 8.38 -5.21
C GLU A 160 31.29 7.50 -5.91
N GLN A 161 31.52 6.28 -5.42
CA GLN A 161 32.47 5.31 -5.97
C GLN A 161 31.80 4.22 -6.82
N VAL A 162 30.47 4.16 -6.89
CA VAL A 162 29.74 3.07 -7.59
C VAL A 162 30.11 3.00 -9.07
N VAL A 163 30.21 4.15 -9.74
CA VAL A 163 30.60 4.24 -11.15
C VAL A 163 32.04 3.78 -11.35
N ASP A 164 32.96 4.26 -10.52
CA ASP A 164 34.38 3.89 -10.60
C ASP A 164 34.59 2.39 -10.28
N TYR A 165 33.78 1.84 -9.37
CA TYR A 165 33.75 0.40 -9.08
C TYR A 165 33.35 -0.41 -10.32
N LYS A 166 32.29 -0.02 -11.03
CA LYS A 166 31.89 -0.65 -12.29
C LYS A 166 32.94 -0.47 -13.39
N ALA A 167 33.58 0.70 -13.45
CA ALA A 167 34.65 0.97 -14.40
C ALA A 167 35.84 0.02 -14.23
N LEU A 168 36.14 -0.39 -13.00
CA LEU A 168 37.21 -1.32 -12.69
C LEU A 168 36.78 -2.79 -12.80
N ALA A 169 35.69 -3.16 -12.13
CA ALA A 169 35.26 -4.55 -11.99
C ALA A 169 34.45 -5.09 -13.18
N GLY A 170 33.87 -4.19 -13.99
CA GLY A 170 32.88 -4.53 -15.00
C GLY A 170 31.51 -4.87 -14.40
N ASP A 171 30.56 -5.11 -15.29
CA ASP A 171 29.22 -5.59 -14.95
C ASP A 171 28.71 -6.53 -16.05
N SER A 172 28.61 -7.82 -15.74
CA SER A 172 28.13 -8.82 -16.69
C SER A 172 26.65 -8.68 -17.03
N SER A 173 25.84 -8.03 -16.19
CA SER A 173 24.41 -7.82 -16.43
C SER A 173 24.16 -6.83 -17.57
N ASP A 174 25.03 -5.84 -17.71
CA ASP A 174 24.99 -4.81 -18.76
C ASP A 174 26.06 -4.99 -19.82
N ASN A 175 26.83 -6.07 -19.72
CA ASN A 175 27.99 -6.34 -20.57
C ASN A 175 29.02 -5.18 -20.53
N ILE A 176 29.19 -4.57 -19.36
CA ILE A 176 30.23 -3.56 -19.11
C ILE A 176 31.55 -4.31 -18.86
N PRO A 177 32.59 -4.09 -19.67
CA PRO A 177 33.79 -4.93 -19.67
C PRO A 177 34.68 -4.73 -18.44
N GLY A 178 34.79 -3.51 -17.93
CA GLY A 178 35.74 -3.15 -16.87
C GLY A 178 37.20 -3.40 -17.25
N VAL A 179 38.08 -3.48 -16.25
CA VAL A 179 39.49 -3.81 -16.47
C VAL A 179 39.70 -5.32 -16.40
N LYS A 180 40.14 -5.92 -17.51
CA LYS A 180 40.37 -7.36 -17.61
C LYS A 180 41.29 -7.86 -16.48
N GLY A 181 40.77 -8.77 -15.66
CA GLY A 181 41.52 -9.40 -14.57
C GLY A 181 41.54 -8.59 -13.27
N ILE A 182 40.75 -7.52 -13.16
CA ILE A 182 40.39 -6.84 -11.90
C ILE A 182 38.93 -7.20 -11.58
N GLY A 183 38.73 -8.05 -10.58
CA GLY A 183 37.39 -8.41 -10.12
C GLY A 183 36.88 -7.50 -9.00
N THR A 184 35.70 -7.79 -8.50
CA THR A 184 34.99 -7.02 -7.45
C THR A 184 35.86 -6.68 -6.24
N LYS A 185 36.53 -7.67 -5.63
CA LYS A 185 37.42 -7.46 -4.48
C LYS A 185 38.61 -6.56 -4.82
N GLY A 186 39.17 -6.71 -6.02
CA GLY A 186 40.29 -5.88 -6.48
C GLY A 186 39.88 -4.42 -6.64
N ALA A 187 38.72 -4.18 -7.25
CA ALA A 187 38.16 -2.84 -7.40
C ALA A 187 37.85 -2.19 -6.04
N ILE A 188 37.22 -2.92 -5.10
CA ILE A 188 36.94 -2.41 -3.75
C ILE A 188 38.23 -1.98 -3.05
N ASN A 189 39.26 -2.83 -3.02
CA ASN A 189 40.52 -2.52 -2.35
C ASN A 189 41.21 -1.29 -2.98
N LEU A 190 41.19 -1.18 -4.31
CA LEU A 190 41.75 -0.03 -5.01
C LEU A 190 41.02 1.27 -4.68
N LEU A 191 39.69 1.23 -4.58
CA LEU A 191 38.88 2.41 -4.26
C LEU A 191 38.91 2.75 -2.78
N GLU A 192 39.13 1.78 -1.90
CA GLU A 192 39.38 2.04 -0.48
C GLU A 192 40.71 2.78 -0.28
N GLU A 193 41.76 2.41 -1.02
CA GLU A 193 43.08 3.03 -0.90
C GLU A 193 43.20 4.36 -1.65
N TYR A 194 42.60 4.47 -2.84
CA TYR A 194 42.81 5.61 -3.75
C TYR A 194 41.55 6.44 -4.03
N SER A 195 40.43 6.13 -3.37
CA SER A 195 39.15 6.86 -3.38
C SER A 195 38.37 6.92 -4.70
N SER A 196 39.03 7.03 -5.86
CA SER A 196 38.36 7.15 -7.17
C SER A 196 39.17 6.51 -8.29
N LEU A 197 38.56 6.30 -9.47
CA LEU A 197 39.24 5.79 -10.65
C LEU A 197 40.44 6.67 -11.03
N ASP A 198 40.25 7.98 -11.01
CA ASP A 198 41.30 8.94 -11.30
C ASP A 198 42.41 8.89 -10.24
N GLY A 199 42.03 8.68 -8.97
CA GLY A 199 42.98 8.45 -7.87
C GLY A 199 43.84 7.20 -8.08
N VAL A 200 43.23 6.11 -8.53
CA VAL A 200 43.92 4.85 -8.88
C VAL A 200 44.94 5.09 -9.99
N TYR A 201 44.53 5.76 -11.09
CA TYR A 201 45.44 6.00 -12.22
C TYR A 201 46.54 7.03 -11.92
N LYS A 202 46.24 8.08 -11.15
CA LYS A 202 47.26 9.05 -10.68
C LYS A 202 48.32 8.40 -9.80
N ASN A 203 47.96 7.35 -9.05
CA ASN A 203 48.85 6.65 -8.13
C ASN A 203 49.23 5.25 -8.62
N ILE A 204 49.10 4.97 -9.92
CA ILE A 204 49.29 3.62 -10.46
C ILE A 204 50.66 3.01 -10.08
N ASN A 205 51.71 3.83 -10.06
CA ASN A 205 53.07 3.42 -9.71
C ASN A 205 53.25 3.06 -8.22
N LYS A 206 52.32 3.46 -7.34
CA LYS A 206 52.35 3.17 -5.89
C LYS A 206 51.63 1.86 -5.53
N ILE A 207 50.87 1.28 -6.45
CA ILE A 207 50.13 0.04 -6.22
C ILE A 207 51.11 -1.12 -6.03
N LYS A 208 51.07 -1.81 -4.90
CA LYS A 208 52.06 -2.85 -4.53
C LYS A 208 52.21 -3.99 -5.56
N SER A 209 51.13 -4.38 -6.22
CA SER A 209 51.15 -5.49 -7.17
C SER A 209 51.46 -5.03 -8.60
N ILE A 210 52.64 -5.38 -9.10
CA ILE A 210 53.09 -5.10 -10.48
C ILE A 210 52.11 -5.68 -11.52
N SER A 211 51.53 -6.86 -11.25
CA SER A 211 50.52 -7.45 -12.14
C SER A 211 49.25 -6.59 -12.23
N VAL A 212 48.80 -6.01 -11.11
CA VAL A 212 47.65 -5.10 -11.08
C VAL A 212 47.96 -3.80 -11.81
N GLN A 213 49.16 -3.23 -11.63
CA GLN A 213 49.61 -2.06 -12.39
C GLN A 213 49.51 -2.30 -13.90
N LYS A 214 50.08 -3.41 -14.38
CA LYS A 214 50.07 -3.77 -15.81
C LYS A 214 48.65 -3.91 -16.35
N LYS A 215 47.76 -4.61 -15.62
CA LYS A 215 46.35 -4.76 -16.01
C LYS A 215 45.63 -3.40 -16.11
N LEU A 216 45.87 -2.51 -15.15
CA LEU A 216 45.27 -1.17 -15.15
C LEU A 216 45.78 -0.33 -16.33
N GLN A 217 47.08 -0.37 -16.62
CA GLN A 217 47.70 0.31 -17.77
C GLN A 217 47.12 -0.19 -19.10
N GLU A 218 47.11 -1.51 -19.31
CA GLU A 218 46.55 -2.13 -20.53
C GLU A 218 45.04 -1.92 -20.66
N GLY A 219 44.33 -1.87 -19.53
CA GLY A 219 42.87 -1.70 -19.45
C GLY A 219 42.39 -0.26 -19.34
N PHE A 220 43.26 0.75 -19.45
CA PHE A 220 42.90 2.17 -19.23
C PHE A 220 41.70 2.61 -20.06
N GLN A 221 41.74 2.37 -21.38
CA GLN A 221 40.63 2.76 -22.26
C GLN A 221 39.33 2.03 -21.90
N SER A 222 39.42 0.74 -21.59
CA SER A 222 38.26 -0.06 -21.20
C SER A 222 37.64 0.43 -19.90
N ALA A 223 38.45 0.89 -18.94
CA ALA A 223 37.96 1.53 -17.73
C ALA A 223 37.23 2.85 -18.02
N GLN A 224 37.78 3.70 -18.90
CA GLN A 224 37.14 4.97 -19.28
C GLN A 224 35.81 4.75 -20.00
N ASP A 225 35.78 3.81 -20.95
CA ASP A 225 34.55 3.46 -21.68
C ASP A 225 33.50 2.86 -20.72
N SER A 226 33.94 2.00 -19.79
CA SER A 226 33.07 1.42 -18.75
C SER A 226 32.54 2.47 -17.79
N LYS A 227 33.36 3.46 -17.41
CA LYS A 227 32.94 4.61 -16.60
C LYS A 227 31.85 5.39 -17.32
N TRP A 228 32.05 5.69 -18.60
CA TRP A 228 31.04 6.40 -19.41
C TRP A 228 29.73 5.61 -19.52
N LEU A 229 29.80 4.30 -19.75
CA LEU A 229 28.61 3.44 -19.82
C LEU A 229 27.84 3.40 -18.48
N ALA A 230 28.55 3.28 -17.36
CA ALA A 230 27.95 3.17 -16.02
C ALA A 230 27.47 4.51 -15.44
N THR A 231 27.95 5.64 -15.97
CA THR A 231 27.59 6.97 -15.45
C THR A 231 26.16 7.31 -15.88
N ILE A 232 25.30 7.60 -14.91
CA ILE A 232 23.95 8.13 -15.17
C ILE A 232 24.06 9.58 -15.63
N LYS A 233 23.36 9.90 -16.72
CA LYS A 233 23.24 11.25 -17.24
C LYS A 233 22.24 12.04 -16.40
N THR A 234 22.63 13.22 -15.92
CA THR A 234 21.83 14.02 -14.97
C THR A 234 21.43 15.41 -15.50
N ASP A 235 21.72 15.69 -16.77
CA ASP A 235 21.51 16.97 -17.45
C ASP A 235 20.56 16.82 -18.67
N VAL A 236 19.59 15.91 -18.57
CA VAL A 236 18.58 15.70 -19.61
C VAL A 236 17.57 16.86 -19.61
N ASP A 237 17.20 17.37 -20.78
CA ASP A 237 16.04 18.25 -20.89
C ASP A 237 14.76 17.43 -20.72
N LEU A 238 14.09 17.62 -19.59
CA LEU A 238 12.91 16.83 -19.22
C LEU A 238 11.64 17.27 -19.96
N ASN A 239 11.61 18.50 -20.51
CA ASN A 239 10.39 19.14 -21.04
C ASN A 239 9.16 18.95 -20.12
N TYR A 240 9.39 19.03 -18.80
CA TYR A 240 8.39 18.78 -17.77
C TYR A 240 8.63 19.70 -16.58
N ASP A 241 7.57 20.33 -16.07
CA ASP A 241 7.65 21.25 -14.92
C ASP A 241 7.55 20.48 -13.60
N LEU A 242 8.68 20.38 -12.89
CA LEU A 242 8.78 19.70 -11.60
C LEU A 242 8.14 20.48 -10.42
N ASN A 243 7.50 21.63 -10.66
CA ASN A 243 6.85 22.42 -9.60
C ASN A 243 5.32 22.24 -9.52
N GLN A 244 4.71 21.44 -10.39
CA GLN A 244 3.27 21.11 -10.33
C GLN A 244 3.00 20.00 -9.31
N PRO A 245 1.78 19.89 -8.72
CA PRO A 245 1.44 18.77 -7.85
C PRO A 245 1.48 17.46 -8.65
N LEU A 246 2.32 16.53 -8.23
CA LEU A 246 2.67 15.37 -9.06
C LEU A 246 1.70 14.19 -8.89
N TYR A 247 1.03 14.02 -7.75
CA TYR A 247 0.19 12.85 -7.48
C TYR A 247 -1.25 13.24 -7.11
N ASN A 248 -2.24 12.82 -7.92
CA ASN A 248 -3.66 13.01 -7.61
C ASN A 248 -4.54 11.88 -8.17
N PRO A 249 -4.89 10.86 -7.36
CA PRO A 249 -5.58 9.66 -7.85
C PRO A 249 -7.02 9.93 -8.28
N ASN A 250 -7.36 9.48 -9.49
CA ASN A 250 -8.75 9.44 -9.96
C ASN A 250 -9.41 8.16 -9.43
N LEU A 251 -10.05 8.27 -8.27
CA LEU A 251 -10.66 7.13 -7.58
C LEU A 251 -11.67 6.36 -8.43
N LYS A 252 -12.39 7.04 -9.33
CA LYS A 252 -13.34 6.39 -10.24
C LYS A 252 -12.62 5.53 -11.28
N ALA A 253 -11.61 6.10 -11.95
CA ALA A 253 -10.81 5.39 -12.93
C ALA A 253 -10.04 4.22 -12.28
N LEU A 254 -9.57 4.40 -11.03
CA LEU A 254 -8.88 3.37 -10.28
C LEU A 254 -9.83 2.21 -9.90
N GLU A 255 -11.05 2.52 -9.49
CA GLU A 255 -12.08 1.53 -9.23
C GLU A 255 -12.49 0.77 -10.50
N GLU A 256 -12.68 1.47 -11.62
CA GLU A 256 -12.92 0.84 -12.93
C GLU A 256 -11.77 -0.10 -13.30
N PHE A 257 -10.53 0.32 -13.09
CA PHE A 257 -9.32 -0.48 -13.33
C PHE A 257 -9.27 -1.73 -12.43
N PHE A 258 -9.54 -1.62 -11.12
CA PHE A 258 -9.61 -2.78 -10.23
C PHE A 258 -10.70 -3.77 -10.64
N ASN A 259 -11.84 -3.27 -11.13
CA ASN A 259 -12.93 -4.10 -11.60
C ASN A 259 -12.61 -4.82 -12.92
N GLU A 260 -11.93 -4.16 -13.86
CA GLU A 260 -11.47 -4.76 -15.13
C GLU A 260 -10.56 -5.96 -14.86
N TYR A 261 -9.59 -5.79 -13.94
CA TYR A 261 -8.56 -6.79 -13.63
C TYR A 261 -8.91 -7.76 -12.50
N ASN A 262 -10.09 -7.61 -11.87
CA ASN A 262 -10.50 -8.37 -10.69
C ASN A 262 -9.50 -8.31 -9.53
N PHE A 263 -8.89 -7.14 -9.30
CA PHE A 263 -7.87 -6.93 -8.28
C PHE A 263 -8.45 -6.71 -6.88
N THR A 264 -9.26 -7.66 -6.41
CA THR A 264 -9.95 -7.60 -5.11
C THR A 264 -8.98 -7.40 -3.94
N THR A 265 -7.85 -8.12 -3.91
CA THR A 265 -6.85 -8.00 -2.84
C THR A 265 -6.14 -6.64 -2.83
N ILE A 266 -5.77 -6.10 -4.00
CA ILE A 266 -5.13 -4.77 -4.06
C ILE A 266 -6.13 -3.70 -3.67
N ARG A 267 -7.38 -3.84 -4.09
CA ARG A 267 -8.49 -2.97 -3.69
C ARG A 267 -8.68 -2.98 -2.17
N GLU A 268 -8.68 -4.15 -1.54
CA GLU A 268 -8.73 -4.27 -0.08
C GLU A 268 -7.54 -3.60 0.61
N ILE A 269 -6.32 -3.81 0.10
CA ILE A 269 -5.09 -3.17 0.60
C ILE A 269 -5.19 -1.65 0.48
N PHE A 270 -5.58 -1.14 -0.69
CA PHE A 270 -5.76 0.28 -0.94
C PHE A 270 -6.80 0.88 0.03
N ASN A 271 -7.97 0.25 0.15
CA ASN A 271 -9.04 0.72 1.04
C ASN A 271 -8.64 0.65 2.52
N LYS A 272 -7.90 -0.39 2.93
CA LYS A 272 -7.39 -0.53 4.31
C LYS A 272 -6.39 0.58 4.62
N LEU A 273 -5.41 0.78 3.75
CA LEU A 273 -4.35 1.76 3.97
C LEU A 273 -4.88 3.20 3.87
N GLN A 274 -5.90 3.45 3.04
CA GLN A 274 -6.61 4.74 2.99
C GLN A 274 -7.30 5.06 4.32
N LYS A 275 -7.90 4.06 4.98
CA LYS A 275 -8.51 4.22 6.30
C LYS A 275 -7.49 4.45 7.40
N GLU A 276 -6.36 3.76 7.36
CA GLU A 276 -5.27 3.92 8.34
C GLU A 276 -4.63 5.32 8.22
N ASN A 277 -4.48 5.85 7.00
CA ASN A 277 -3.99 7.22 6.79
C ASN A 277 -5.01 8.30 7.18
N ASN A 278 -6.30 8.11 6.89
CA ASN A 278 -7.35 9.05 7.31
C ASN A 278 -7.60 9.04 8.83
N SER A 279 -7.07 8.06 9.57
CA SER A 279 -7.11 8.03 11.04
C SER A 279 -5.98 8.84 11.70
N GLN A 280 -4.99 9.34 10.93
CA GLN A 280 -3.88 10.16 11.41
C GLN A 280 -3.91 11.62 10.92
N ILE A 281 -4.88 11.99 10.07
CA ILE A 281 -5.04 13.34 9.51
C ILE A 281 -6.30 13.94 10.13
N VAL A 282 -6.17 14.44 11.37
CA VAL A 282 -7.19 15.30 11.99
C VAL A 282 -6.82 16.79 11.85
N ASP A 283 -5.61 17.13 11.43
CA ASP A 283 -5.21 18.53 11.23
C ASP A 283 -4.76 18.77 9.78
N GLU A 284 -5.52 19.66 9.12
CA GLU A 284 -5.26 20.35 7.85
C GLU A 284 -5.19 19.50 6.56
N LEU A 285 -6.32 19.39 5.87
CA LEU A 285 -6.37 19.14 4.42
C LEU A 285 -6.95 20.37 3.69
N PRO A 286 -6.33 20.84 2.58
CA PRO A 286 -6.80 21.97 1.80
C PRO A 286 -8.15 21.70 1.13
N GLN A 287 -9.04 22.69 1.17
CA GLN A 287 -10.34 22.67 0.48
C GLN A 287 -10.16 22.77 -1.05
N GLU A 288 -10.08 21.64 -1.74
CA GLU A 288 -10.40 21.59 -3.16
C GLU A 288 -11.71 20.83 -3.42
N VAL A 289 -12.55 21.48 -4.23
CA VAL A 289 -14.01 21.37 -4.27
C VAL A 289 -14.46 20.10 -5.01
N LEU A 290 -14.80 19.04 -4.26
CA LEU A 290 -15.94 18.22 -4.66
C LEU A 290 -17.17 19.14 -4.61
N LYS A 291 -17.88 19.31 -5.73
CA LYS A 291 -19.18 20.01 -5.76
C LYS A 291 -20.17 19.25 -4.86
N THR A 292 -20.08 19.46 -3.55
CA THR A 292 -21.03 18.97 -2.57
C THR A 292 -22.28 19.82 -2.67
N SER A 293 -23.43 19.16 -2.58
CA SER A 293 -24.71 19.85 -2.52
C SER A 293 -24.86 20.40 -1.10
N ILE A 294 -24.95 21.73 -0.97
CA ILE A 294 -25.34 22.36 0.30
C ILE A 294 -26.80 22.00 0.53
N ILE A 295 -27.07 21.27 1.60
CA ILE A 295 -28.43 20.94 2.00
C ILE A 295 -28.97 22.11 2.81
N GLN A 296 -30.12 22.64 2.40
CA GLN A 296 -30.84 23.62 3.20
C GLN A 296 -31.45 22.93 4.41
N GLU A 297 -30.91 23.27 5.60
CA GLU A 297 -31.43 22.83 6.89
C GLU A 297 -31.65 24.03 7.82
N GLU A 298 -32.67 23.94 8.66
CA GLU A 298 -32.97 24.94 9.71
C GLU A 298 -33.02 24.27 11.08
N GLU A 299 -32.46 24.92 12.10
CA GLU A 299 -32.59 24.48 13.48
C GLU A 299 -33.89 25.05 14.07
N ILE A 300 -34.75 24.18 14.59
CA ILE A 300 -36.04 24.54 15.18
C ILE A 300 -36.03 24.12 16.65
N GLU A 301 -36.36 25.06 17.51
CA GLU A 301 -36.52 24.80 18.94
C GLU A 301 -37.67 23.82 19.19
N PHE A 302 -37.39 22.76 19.95
CA PHE A 302 -38.39 21.72 20.19
C PHE A 302 -39.46 22.17 21.17
N ASN A 303 -40.74 21.93 20.84
CA ASN A 303 -41.87 22.19 21.74
C ASN A 303 -43.04 21.23 21.51
N ASN A 304 -44.02 21.26 22.43
CA ASN A 304 -45.20 20.38 22.39
C ASN A 304 -46.08 20.55 21.14
N LYS A 305 -46.02 21.70 20.46
CA LYS A 305 -46.73 21.91 19.20
C LYS A 305 -46.02 21.17 18.07
N LEU A 306 -44.70 21.33 17.97
CA LEU A 306 -43.87 20.63 16.98
C LEU A 306 -44.01 19.12 17.10
N LEU A 307 -44.08 18.57 18.32
CA LEU A 307 -44.29 17.14 18.55
C LEU A 307 -45.51 16.57 17.79
N LYS A 308 -46.59 17.35 17.67
CA LYS A 308 -47.82 16.96 16.95
C LYS A 308 -47.69 17.12 15.44
N ASP A 309 -46.87 18.07 15.00
CA ASP A 309 -46.70 18.45 13.60
C ASP A 309 -45.55 17.69 12.90
N LEU A 310 -44.80 16.86 13.63
CA LEU A 310 -43.73 16.04 13.06
C LEU A 310 -44.27 15.08 11.98
N PRO A 311 -43.59 14.93 10.83
CA PRO A 311 -44.01 14.01 9.78
C PRO A 311 -43.83 12.54 10.20
N ASP A 312 -44.31 11.62 9.36
CA ASP A 312 -44.25 10.18 9.65
C ASP A 312 -42.83 9.59 9.55
N GLU A 313 -41.94 10.26 8.83
CA GLU A 313 -40.55 9.84 8.63
C GLU A 313 -39.58 10.80 9.31
N LEU A 314 -38.76 10.25 10.20
CA LEU A 314 -37.78 10.98 10.99
C LEU A 314 -36.42 10.31 10.88
N ALA A 315 -35.35 11.08 10.95
CA ALA A 315 -34.02 10.56 11.21
C ALA A 315 -33.55 10.99 12.61
N TYR A 316 -32.72 10.16 13.24
CA TYR A 316 -32.04 10.53 14.47
C TYR A 316 -30.57 10.13 14.46
N TYR A 317 -29.76 10.93 15.14
CA TYR A 317 -28.35 10.68 15.36
C TYR A 317 -28.03 10.82 16.85
N ILE A 318 -27.45 9.76 17.43
CA ILE A 318 -26.95 9.75 18.81
C ILE A 318 -25.46 10.06 18.73
N SER A 319 -25.07 11.24 19.20
CA SER A 319 -23.67 11.67 19.15
C SER A 319 -22.81 10.77 20.04
N PRO A 320 -21.69 10.21 19.54
CA PRO A 320 -20.77 9.44 20.38
C PRO A 320 -19.95 10.32 21.34
N ASN A 321 -19.91 11.64 21.10
CA ASN A 321 -19.07 12.58 21.85
C ASN A 321 -19.84 13.32 22.95
N ILE A 322 -21.18 13.25 22.94
CA ILE A 322 -22.04 13.93 23.90
C ILE A 322 -23.04 12.92 24.44
N ASP A 323 -22.74 12.37 25.61
CA ASP A 323 -23.59 11.38 26.24
C ASP A 323 -24.97 11.98 26.58
N GLY A 324 -26.01 11.28 26.14
CA GLY A 324 -27.40 11.64 26.44
C GLY A 324 -28.04 12.67 25.53
N GLU A 325 -27.38 13.11 24.45
CA GLU A 325 -27.97 13.99 23.43
C GLU A 325 -28.34 13.22 22.15
N VAL A 326 -29.47 13.59 21.56
CA VAL A 326 -29.97 13.06 20.30
C VAL A 326 -30.43 14.18 19.39
N GLU A 327 -29.87 14.22 18.19
CA GLU A 327 -30.32 15.12 17.14
C GLU A 327 -31.41 14.40 16.33
N ILE A 328 -32.55 15.06 16.11
CA ILE A 328 -33.63 14.58 15.26
C ILE A 328 -33.77 15.48 14.03
N ALA A 329 -34.06 14.90 12.87
CA ALA A 329 -34.31 15.62 11.64
C ALA A 329 -35.54 15.12 10.89
N TRP A 330 -36.16 16.02 10.16
CA TRP A 330 -37.30 15.76 9.30
C TRP A 330 -37.28 16.63 8.05
N LYS A 331 -38.08 16.26 7.06
CA LYS A 331 -38.20 17.01 5.81
C LYS A 331 -39.22 18.13 5.95
N THR A 332 -38.92 19.29 5.39
CA THR A 332 -39.83 20.44 5.27
C THR A 332 -40.03 20.81 3.80
N PRO A 333 -41.04 21.64 3.46
CA PRO A 333 -41.18 22.15 2.10
C PRO A 333 -39.97 22.93 1.58
N LYS A 334 -39.16 23.51 2.48
CA LYS A 334 -37.97 24.31 2.16
C LYS A 334 -36.66 23.51 2.18
N GLY A 335 -36.69 22.23 2.55
CA GLY A 335 -35.50 21.41 2.72
C GLY A 335 -35.65 20.46 3.90
N TYR A 336 -34.87 20.70 4.94
CA TYR A 336 -34.87 19.91 6.16
C TYR A 336 -34.94 20.81 7.39
N ALA A 337 -35.42 20.25 8.49
CA ALA A 337 -35.32 20.86 9.80
C ALA A 337 -34.75 19.87 10.79
N LYS A 338 -34.10 20.39 11.82
CA LYS A 338 -33.51 19.59 12.89
C LYS A 338 -33.79 20.18 14.27
N SER A 339 -33.69 19.35 15.29
CA SER A 339 -33.74 19.76 16.68
C SER A 339 -32.89 18.86 17.57
N ASN A 340 -32.31 19.42 18.61
CA ASN A 340 -31.53 18.69 19.60
C ASN A 340 -32.39 18.41 20.84
N LEU A 341 -32.39 17.15 21.29
CA LEU A 341 -33.14 16.68 22.45
C LEU A 341 -32.22 15.90 23.39
N LYS A 342 -32.65 15.74 24.63
CA LYS A 342 -32.03 14.77 25.55
C LYS A 342 -32.69 13.41 25.36
N MET A 343 -31.89 12.35 25.29
CA MET A 343 -32.38 10.97 25.11
C MET A 343 -33.34 10.53 26.22
N ASN A 344 -33.19 11.06 27.44
CA ASN A 344 -34.06 10.74 28.57
C ASN A 344 -35.30 11.66 28.70
N SER A 345 -35.48 12.63 27.80
CA SER A 345 -36.59 13.59 27.87
C SER A 345 -37.93 12.94 27.54
N ASN A 346 -39.02 13.50 28.09
CA ASN A 346 -40.37 13.01 27.82
C ASN A 346 -40.75 13.18 26.34
N GLU A 347 -40.24 14.23 25.70
CA GLU A 347 -40.42 14.51 24.28
C GLU A 347 -39.82 13.39 23.44
N PHE A 348 -38.54 13.04 23.66
CA PHE A 348 -37.90 11.98 22.88
C PHE A 348 -38.54 10.61 23.13
N LYS A 349 -38.90 10.28 24.38
CA LYS A 349 -39.66 9.07 24.70
C LYS A 349 -40.98 8.99 23.92
N THR A 350 -41.73 10.09 23.90
CA THR A 350 -43.02 10.17 23.18
C THR A 350 -42.84 10.00 21.67
N ILE A 351 -41.79 10.60 21.10
CA ILE A 351 -41.44 10.43 19.68
C ILE A 351 -41.11 8.97 19.40
N LEU A 352 -40.23 8.37 20.20
CA LEU A 352 -39.71 7.01 19.99
C LEU A 352 -40.80 5.94 20.05
N SER A 353 -41.75 6.07 20.98
CA SER A 353 -42.91 5.17 21.15
C SER A 353 -44.01 5.35 20.08
N SER A 354 -43.90 6.34 19.20
CA SER A 354 -44.89 6.62 18.16
C SER A 354 -44.88 5.55 17.03
N ASN A 355 -45.87 5.63 16.14
CA ASN A 355 -45.95 4.76 14.95
C ASN A 355 -45.07 5.25 13.77
N LYS A 356 -44.19 6.23 14.00
CA LYS A 356 -43.33 6.84 12.99
C LYS A 356 -42.24 5.88 12.51
N ILE A 357 -41.71 6.16 11.33
CA ILE A 357 -40.58 5.47 10.73
C ILE A 357 -39.32 6.25 11.08
N PHE A 358 -38.33 5.53 11.60
CA PHE A 358 -37.04 6.12 11.97
C PHE A 358 -35.91 5.67 11.05
N TYR A 359 -34.99 6.57 10.76
CA TYR A 359 -33.73 6.28 10.09
C TYR A 359 -32.57 6.66 11.01
N THR A 360 -31.56 5.81 11.12
CA THR A 360 -30.38 6.08 11.93
C THR A 360 -29.13 5.50 11.30
N LEU A 361 -27.96 5.91 11.81
CA LEU A 361 -26.67 5.45 11.34
C LEU A 361 -26.38 4.00 11.74
N ASP A 362 -26.51 3.66 13.02
CA ASP A 362 -26.18 2.34 13.58
C ASP A 362 -27.26 1.91 14.57
N TYR A 363 -28.26 1.19 14.07
CA TYR A 363 -29.44 0.85 14.86
C TYR A 363 -29.11 -0.18 15.94
N LYS A 364 -28.18 -1.12 15.68
CA LYS A 364 -27.75 -2.11 16.68
C LYS A 364 -27.16 -1.42 17.91
N ASN A 365 -26.27 -0.44 17.72
CA ASN A 365 -25.67 0.28 18.83
C ASN A 365 -26.66 1.26 19.48
N ALA A 366 -27.59 1.85 18.73
CA ALA A 366 -28.68 2.65 19.30
C ALA A 366 -29.57 1.82 20.23
N VAL A 367 -29.94 0.59 19.83
CA VAL A 367 -30.76 -0.33 20.65
C VAL A 367 -30.10 -0.61 21.99
N LYS A 368 -28.77 -0.80 22.04
CA LYS A 368 -28.06 -1.04 23.31
C LYS A 368 -28.24 0.13 24.28
N LYS A 369 -28.11 1.36 23.77
CA LYS A 369 -28.29 2.60 24.54
C LYS A 369 -29.74 2.81 24.96
N PHE A 370 -30.70 2.44 24.12
CA PHE A 370 -32.10 2.47 24.49
C PHE A 370 -32.41 1.48 25.62
N ILE A 371 -31.87 0.25 25.56
CA ILE A 371 -32.02 -0.73 26.64
C ILE A 371 -31.35 -0.26 27.93
N GLU A 372 -30.15 0.31 27.85
CA GLU A 372 -29.43 0.87 28.99
C GLU A 372 -30.20 1.99 29.70
N LEU A 373 -30.93 2.81 28.93
CA LEU A 373 -31.72 3.95 29.44
C LEU A 373 -33.19 3.61 29.70
N ASP A 374 -33.59 2.34 29.62
CA ASP A 374 -34.98 1.87 29.78
C ASP A 374 -35.97 2.60 28.84
N LEU A 375 -35.56 2.76 27.58
CA LEU A 375 -36.36 3.37 26.51
C LEU A 375 -37.02 2.29 25.64
N GLU A 376 -38.26 2.53 25.24
CA GLU A 376 -38.94 1.68 24.26
C GLU A 376 -38.24 1.73 22.89
N LEU A 377 -38.24 0.60 22.17
CA LEU A 377 -37.68 0.56 20.82
C LEU A 377 -38.69 1.08 19.79
N PRO A 378 -38.24 1.80 18.75
CA PRO A 378 -39.11 2.25 17.69
C PRO A 378 -39.70 1.06 16.93
N LYS A 379 -40.99 1.13 16.60
CA LYS A 379 -41.70 0.05 15.87
C LYS A 379 -41.09 -0.22 14.50
N LYS A 380 -40.59 0.82 13.82
CA LYS A 380 -39.90 0.74 12.54
C LYS A 380 -38.67 1.63 12.57
N CYS A 381 -37.50 1.03 12.44
CA CYS A 381 -36.26 1.76 12.31
C CYS A 381 -35.33 1.07 11.30
N TYR A 382 -34.72 1.87 10.43
CA TYR A 382 -33.85 1.40 9.37
C TYR A 382 -32.44 1.98 9.53
N ASP A 383 -31.46 1.11 9.36
CA ASP A 383 -30.05 1.39 9.56
C ASP A 383 -29.38 1.73 8.22
N ILE A 384 -28.91 2.96 8.06
CA ILE A 384 -28.31 3.39 6.79
C ILE A 384 -26.92 2.80 6.56
N LEU A 385 -26.19 2.38 7.61
CA LEU A 385 -24.93 1.66 7.44
C LEU A 385 -25.19 0.28 6.83
N LEU A 386 -26.25 -0.42 7.24
CA LEU A 386 -26.66 -1.68 6.62
C LEU A 386 -27.08 -1.46 5.17
N ALA A 387 -27.83 -0.39 4.87
CA ALA A 387 -28.15 -0.02 3.50
C ALA A 387 -26.89 0.15 2.63
N SER A 388 -25.90 0.89 3.15
CA SER A 388 -24.65 1.15 2.41
C SER A 388 -23.83 -0.12 2.17
N LYS A 389 -23.85 -1.09 3.10
CA LYS A 389 -23.15 -2.37 2.95
C LYS A 389 -23.78 -3.25 1.88
N LEU A 390 -25.10 -3.14 1.70
CA LEU A 390 -25.84 -3.85 0.68
C LEU A 390 -25.64 -3.24 -0.71
N GLU A 391 -25.42 -1.93 -0.78
CA GLU A 391 -25.05 -1.22 -2.01
C GLU A 391 -23.60 -1.53 -2.42
N ASN A 392 -22.68 -1.61 -1.45
CA ASN A 392 -21.27 -1.80 -1.66
C ASN A 392 -20.66 -2.69 -0.57
N VAL A 393 -20.09 -3.85 -0.95
CA VAL A 393 -19.65 -4.92 -0.02
C VAL A 393 -18.31 -4.61 0.69
N LEU A 394 -17.98 -3.33 0.89
CA LEU A 394 -16.70 -2.89 1.47
C LEU A 394 -16.80 -2.45 2.95
N SER A 395 -15.64 -2.48 3.62
CA SER A 395 -15.45 -2.42 5.08
C SER A 395 -15.93 -1.12 5.76
N LYS A 396 -15.95 -1.14 7.11
CA LYS A 396 -16.39 -0.09 8.07
C LYS A 396 -16.58 1.30 7.46
N VAL A 397 -17.84 1.66 7.27
CA VAL A 397 -18.33 2.93 6.74
C VAL A 397 -18.68 3.82 7.93
N ASP A 398 -18.31 5.10 7.90
CA ASP A 398 -18.75 6.12 8.87
C ASP A 398 -19.62 7.18 8.18
N LEU A 399 -20.25 8.06 8.97
CA LEU A 399 -21.19 9.04 8.45
C LEU A 399 -20.54 10.05 7.51
N ASN A 400 -19.32 10.53 7.82
CA ASN A 400 -18.61 11.48 6.96
C ASN A 400 -18.30 10.87 5.59
N SER A 401 -17.88 9.61 5.56
CA SER A 401 -17.66 8.86 4.32
C SER A 401 -18.95 8.69 3.53
N LEU A 402 -20.07 8.40 4.21
CA LEU A 402 -21.38 8.32 3.56
C LEU A 402 -21.81 9.66 2.97
N MET A 403 -21.63 10.75 3.71
CA MET A 403 -21.96 12.09 3.25
C MET A 403 -21.17 12.44 1.98
N LEU A 404 -19.86 12.21 1.99
CA LEU A 404 -19.01 12.47 0.83
C LEU A 404 -19.41 11.63 -0.38
N ASN A 405 -19.64 10.33 -0.19
CA ASN A 405 -20.07 9.41 -1.26
C ASN A 405 -21.42 9.81 -1.87
N ASN A 406 -22.31 10.37 -1.05
CA ASN A 406 -23.62 10.86 -1.49
C ASN A 406 -23.61 12.36 -1.89
N LYS A 407 -22.41 12.95 -2.06
CA LYS A 407 -22.19 14.35 -2.46
C LYS A 407 -22.84 15.37 -1.52
N ILE A 408 -22.88 15.07 -0.23
CA ILE A 408 -23.41 15.93 0.84
C ILE A 408 -22.24 16.66 1.50
N SER A 409 -22.39 17.96 1.77
CA SER A 409 -21.38 18.74 2.48
C SER A 409 -21.20 18.23 3.91
N THR A 410 -19.96 18.10 4.38
CA THR A 410 -19.62 17.72 5.77
C THR A 410 -20.11 18.71 6.82
N ASN A 411 -20.53 19.91 6.41
CA ASN A 411 -21.14 20.90 7.29
C ASN A 411 -22.63 20.63 7.55
N THR A 412 -23.24 19.66 6.87
CA THR A 412 -24.63 19.25 7.08
C THR A 412 -24.75 18.49 8.40
N SER A 413 -25.82 18.75 9.14
CA SER A 413 -26.07 18.07 10.41
C SER A 413 -26.25 16.56 10.23
N SER A 414 -25.83 15.78 11.22
CA SER A 414 -25.72 14.32 11.10
C SER A 414 -27.06 13.65 10.86
N SER A 415 -28.11 14.05 11.59
CA SER A 415 -29.47 13.53 11.40
C SER A 415 -30.07 13.92 10.03
N VAL A 416 -29.80 15.13 9.54
CA VAL A 416 -30.22 15.60 8.21
C VAL A 416 -29.50 14.83 7.11
N ALA A 417 -28.20 14.60 7.27
CA ALA A 417 -27.42 13.77 6.37
C ALA A 417 -27.99 12.35 6.29
N ILE A 418 -28.31 11.72 7.43
CA ILE A 418 -28.93 10.39 7.47
C ILE A 418 -30.24 10.37 6.68
N LEU A 419 -31.12 11.36 6.88
CA LEU A 419 -32.40 11.43 6.19
C LEU A 419 -32.22 11.67 4.68
N SER A 420 -31.27 12.51 4.30
CA SER A 420 -30.96 12.80 2.90
C SER A 420 -30.39 11.57 2.18
N ILE A 421 -29.45 10.86 2.80
CA ILE A 421 -28.85 9.62 2.27
C ILE A 421 -29.94 8.54 2.12
N THR A 422 -30.81 8.41 3.13
CA THR A 422 -31.96 7.49 3.08
C THR A 422 -32.81 7.75 1.83
N ASN A 423 -33.18 9.01 1.59
CA ASN A 423 -33.97 9.38 0.41
C ASN A 423 -33.26 9.05 -0.92
N GLN A 424 -31.93 9.08 -0.96
CA GLN A 424 -31.17 8.64 -2.13
C GLN A 424 -31.19 7.12 -2.28
N TYR A 425 -30.96 6.38 -1.20
CA TYR A 425 -30.97 4.91 -1.20
C TYR A 425 -32.34 4.34 -1.56
N GLU A 426 -33.43 4.92 -1.08
CA GLU A 426 -34.77 4.50 -1.47
C GLU A 426 -35.07 4.65 -2.97
N LYS A 427 -34.44 5.64 -3.62
CA LYS A 427 -34.58 5.88 -5.05
C LYS A 427 -33.65 5.02 -5.90
N ASN A 428 -32.42 4.81 -5.41
CA ASN A 428 -31.33 4.27 -6.23
C ASN A 428 -31.14 2.75 -6.05
N LEU A 429 -31.49 2.19 -4.88
CA LEU A 429 -31.31 0.76 -4.62
C LEU A 429 -32.34 -0.07 -5.42
N SER A 430 -31.91 -1.27 -5.82
CA SER A 430 -32.81 -2.22 -6.48
C SER A 430 -33.97 -2.64 -5.56
N LYS A 431 -35.13 -2.99 -6.15
CA LYS A 431 -36.28 -3.49 -5.38
C LYS A 431 -35.94 -4.71 -4.50
N GLY A 432 -35.00 -5.56 -4.93
CA GLY A 432 -34.53 -6.70 -4.15
C GLY A 432 -33.70 -6.26 -2.94
N THR A 433 -32.75 -5.35 -3.16
CA THR A 433 -31.89 -4.79 -2.11
C THR A 433 -32.69 -4.03 -1.05
N LEU A 434 -33.68 -3.22 -1.48
CA LEU A 434 -34.57 -2.50 -0.57
C LEU A 434 -35.37 -3.44 0.34
N LYS A 435 -35.85 -4.57 -0.19
CA LYS A 435 -36.54 -5.59 0.61
C LYS A 435 -35.60 -6.24 1.63
N ILE A 436 -34.37 -6.57 1.24
CA ILE A 436 -33.37 -7.14 2.15
C ILE A 436 -33.06 -6.14 3.28
N TRP A 437 -32.79 -4.88 2.93
CA TRP A 437 -32.50 -3.85 3.90
C TRP A 437 -33.62 -3.63 4.93
N LYS A 438 -34.87 -3.47 4.45
CA LYS A 438 -36.01 -3.12 5.30
C LYS A 438 -36.65 -4.31 6.01
N ASN A 439 -36.69 -5.48 5.36
CA ASN A 439 -37.44 -6.63 5.88
C ASN A 439 -36.55 -7.70 6.54
N LEU A 440 -35.22 -7.64 6.35
CA LEU A 440 -34.29 -8.61 6.92
C LEU A 440 -33.22 -7.95 7.78
N GLU A 441 -32.35 -7.11 7.20
CA GLU A 441 -31.17 -6.57 7.89
C GLU A 441 -31.52 -5.64 9.06
N SER A 442 -32.38 -4.64 8.83
CA SER A 442 -32.74 -3.68 9.89
C SER A 442 -33.52 -4.34 11.05
N PRO A 443 -34.53 -5.20 10.81
CA PRO A 443 -35.23 -5.93 11.88
C PRO A 443 -34.35 -6.89 12.70
N LEU A 444 -33.22 -7.36 12.15
CA LEU A 444 -32.27 -8.20 12.89
C LEU A 444 -31.41 -7.40 13.88
N SER A 445 -31.24 -6.09 13.67
CA SER A 445 -30.38 -5.26 14.53
C SER A 445 -30.74 -5.34 16.03
N PRO A 446 -32.03 -5.23 16.45
CA PRO A 446 -32.40 -5.42 17.85
C PRO A 446 -32.14 -6.83 18.39
N VAL A 447 -32.23 -7.87 17.54
CA VAL A 447 -31.97 -9.27 17.94
C VAL A 447 -30.48 -9.45 18.25
N VAL A 448 -29.62 -9.00 17.33
CA VAL A 448 -28.16 -9.07 17.50
C VAL A 448 -27.71 -8.23 18.69
N ALA A 449 -28.29 -7.03 18.88
CA ALA A 449 -28.00 -6.20 20.04
C ALA A 449 -28.28 -6.94 21.36
N ARG A 450 -29.45 -7.59 21.49
CA ARG A 450 -29.79 -8.39 22.66
C ARG A 450 -28.86 -9.60 22.86
N MET A 451 -28.48 -10.29 21.78
CA MET A 451 -27.50 -11.38 21.85
C MET A 451 -26.14 -10.89 22.36
N GLU A 452 -25.68 -9.74 21.88
CA GLU A 452 -24.41 -9.13 22.31
C GLU A 452 -24.46 -8.67 23.78
N ILE A 453 -25.60 -8.14 24.25
CA ILE A 453 -25.80 -7.77 25.67
C ILE A 453 -25.81 -9.02 26.57
N ASN A 454 -26.53 -10.07 26.17
CA ASN A 454 -26.66 -11.29 26.96
C ASN A 454 -25.35 -12.07 27.04
N GLY A 455 -24.57 -12.06 25.97
CA GLY A 455 -23.30 -12.79 25.87
C GLY A 455 -23.46 -14.31 25.86
N ILE A 456 -22.36 -15.02 26.07
CA ILE A 456 -22.31 -16.48 26.17
C ILE A 456 -21.65 -16.92 27.48
N TYR A 457 -22.18 -17.97 28.10
CA TYR A 457 -21.56 -18.57 29.27
C TYR A 457 -20.35 -19.40 28.86
N ILE A 458 -19.25 -19.29 29.62
CA ILE A 458 -17.99 -19.98 29.32
C ILE A 458 -17.51 -20.76 30.54
N ASP A 459 -17.22 -22.05 30.35
CA ASP A 459 -16.55 -22.88 31.35
C ASP A 459 -15.04 -22.56 31.38
N LYS A 460 -14.67 -21.70 32.33
CA LYS A 460 -13.28 -21.29 32.55
C LYS A 460 -12.38 -22.46 32.97
N THR A 461 -12.92 -23.47 33.65
CA THR A 461 -12.14 -24.61 34.12
C THR A 461 -11.77 -25.50 32.93
N LYS A 462 -12.74 -25.81 32.07
CA LYS A 462 -12.50 -26.59 30.85
C LYS A 462 -11.52 -25.89 29.90
N LEU A 463 -11.62 -24.58 29.72
CA LEU A 463 -10.65 -23.82 28.92
C LEU A 463 -9.24 -23.87 29.51
N LYS A 464 -9.09 -23.80 30.84
CA LYS A 464 -7.79 -23.97 31.51
C LYS A 464 -7.24 -25.38 31.32
N THR A 465 -8.10 -26.42 31.38
CA THR A 465 -7.70 -27.81 31.11
C THR A 465 -7.17 -27.96 29.69
N ILE A 466 -7.92 -27.50 28.68
CA ILE A 466 -7.49 -27.54 27.28
C ILE A 466 -6.16 -26.79 27.09
N SER A 467 -6.01 -25.61 27.72
CA SER A 467 -4.76 -24.85 27.64
C SER A 467 -3.57 -25.62 28.24
N LYS A 468 -3.76 -26.32 29.36
CA LYS A 468 -2.72 -27.16 29.98
C LYS A 468 -2.38 -28.38 29.12
N GLU A 469 -3.38 -29.06 28.56
CA GLU A 469 -3.19 -30.22 27.68
C GLU A 469 -2.37 -29.85 26.44
N LEU A 470 -2.76 -28.76 25.75
CA LEU A 470 -2.01 -28.25 24.59
C LEU A 470 -0.56 -27.88 24.95
N HIS A 471 -0.35 -27.30 26.14
CA HIS A 471 0.99 -26.94 26.59
C HIS A 471 1.86 -28.17 26.89
N LEU A 472 1.28 -29.20 27.50
CA LEU A 472 1.95 -30.48 27.76
C LEU A 472 2.33 -31.19 26.46
N GLU A 473 1.41 -31.29 25.50
CA GLU A 473 1.68 -31.87 24.18
C GLU A 473 2.77 -31.11 23.44
N THR A 474 2.71 -29.78 23.44
CA THR A 474 3.72 -28.93 22.80
C THR A 474 5.10 -29.17 23.42
N THR A 475 5.18 -29.21 24.75
CA THR A 475 6.43 -29.45 25.48
C THR A 475 7.00 -30.85 25.20
N LYS A 476 6.13 -31.87 25.16
CA LYS A 476 6.53 -33.25 24.85
C LYS A 476 7.12 -33.34 23.43
N LEU A 477 6.46 -32.74 22.44
CA LEU A 477 6.94 -32.68 21.07
C LEU A 477 8.27 -31.94 20.95
N GLN A 478 8.42 -30.80 21.65
CA GLN A 478 9.69 -30.07 21.68
C GLN A 478 10.84 -30.93 22.23
N LYS A 479 10.62 -31.65 23.33
CA LYS A 479 11.63 -32.56 23.90
C LYS A 479 11.99 -33.69 22.94
N ALA A 480 11.00 -34.32 22.31
CA ALA A 480 11.22 -35.38 21.33
C ALA A 480 12.06 -34.87 20.14
N ILE A 481 11.77 -33.66 19.63
CA ILE A 481 12.56 -33.03 18.58
C ILE A 481 14.01 -32.81 19.03
N LEU A 482 14.26 -32.30 20.24
CA LEU A 482 15.61 -32.05 20.73
C LEU A 482 16.44 -33.34 20.92
N GLN A 483 15.80 -34.43 21.34
CA GLN A 483 16.47 -35.73 21.50
C GLN A 483 17.03 -36.26 20.17
N GLU A 484 16.35 -36.02 19.05
CA GLU A 484 16.82 -36.43 17.73
C GLU A 484 18.13 -35.73 17.29
N PHE A 485 18.50 -34.60 17.89
CA PHE A 485 19.65 -33.79 17.46
C PHE A 485 20.90 -33.91 18.35
N GLU A 486 21.00 -34.97 19.18
CA GLU A 486 22.19 -35.43 19.92
C GLU A 486 23.22 -34.33 20.25
N ASP A 487 23.02 -33.66 21.39
CA ASP A 487 23.91 -32.66 22.02
C ASP A 487 24.05 -31.29 21.33
N LYS A 488 23.17 -30.94 20.38
CA LYS A 488 23.06 -29.58 19.83
C LYS A 488 21.91 -28.78 20.47
N GLU A 489 22.24 -27.64 21.09
CA GLU A 489 21.22 -26.65 21.50
C GLU A 489 20.62 -25.96 20.26
N ILE A 490 19.51 -26.49 19.76
CA ILE A 490 18.77 -25.93 18.61
C ILE A 490 17.51 -25.22 19.09
N ASN A 491 17.33 -23.96 18.71
CA ASN A 491 16.07 -23.26 18.88
C ASN A 491 15.07 -23.73 17.80
N ILE A 492 14.06 -24.50 18.21
CA ILE A 492 13.00 -25.04 17.32
C ILE A 492 12.14 -23.93 16.69
N ASN A 493 12.14 -22.71 17.26
CA ASN A 493 11.46 -21.57 16.63
C ASN A 493 12.34 -20.88 15.57
N SER A 494 13.63 -21.23 15.47
CA SER A 494 14.56 -20.71 14.47
C SER A 494 14.57 -21.58 13.20
N THR A 495 13.90 -21.08 12.16
CA THR A 495 13.89 -21.75 10.84
C THR A 495 15.29 -21.95 10.28
N GLN A 496 16.25 -21.08 10.55
CA GLN A 496 17.64 -21.23 10.09
C GLN A 496 18.38 -22.37 10.81
N GLN A 497 18.24 -22.47 12.13
CA GLN A 497 18.93 -23.50 12.91
C GLN A 497 18.36 -24.90 12.62
N ILE A 498 17.03 -25.03 12.52
CA ILE A 498 16.39 -26.29 12.08
C ILE A 498 16.89 -26.70 10.70
N SER A 499 17.01 -25.75 9.77
CA SER A 499 17.46 -26.08 8.42
C SER A 499 18.88 -26.58 8.38
N GLN A 500 19.78 -25.93 9.13
CA GLN A 500 21.16 -26.38 9.23
C GLN A 500 21.22 -27.81 9.77
N ALA A 501 20.50 -28.08 10.87
CA ALA A 501 20.47 -29.39 11.50
C ALA A 501 19.88 -30.49 10.59
N LEU A 502 18.82 -30.18 9.84
CA LEU A 502 18.23 -31.10 8.87
C LEU A 502 19.16 -31.39 7.67
N ASN A 503 19.91 -30.40 7.19
CA ASN A 503 20.91 -30.63 6.13
C ASN A 503 22.07 -31.51 6.61
N GLU A 504 22.53 -31.32 7.85
CA GLU A 504 23.60 -32.12 8.44
C GLU A 504 23.20 -33.60 8.60
N LYS A 505 21.91 -33.89 8.82
CA LYS A 505 21.34 -35.24 8.81
C LYS A 505 21.03 -35.79 7.41
N GLY A 506 21.31 -35.05 6.34
CA GLY A 506 21.19 -35.53 4.96
C GLY A 506 19.80 -35.41 4.34
N PHE A 507 18.89 -34.61 4.90
CA PHE A 507 17.58 -34.35 4.28
C PHE A 507 17.72 -33.39 3.08
N ASP A 508 17.17 -33.76 1.92
CA ASP A 508 17.10 -32.86 0.74
C ASP A 508 15.96 -31.84 0.93
N LEU A 509 16.36 -30.62 1.27
CA LEU A 509 15.45 -29.49 1.49
C LEU A 509 15.16 -28.69 0.19
N GLY A 510 15.58 -29.19 -0.98
CA GLY A 510 15.35 -28.61 -2.29
C GLY A 510 16.38 -27.54 -2.72
N LYS A 511 16.25 -27.04 -3.96
CA LYS A 511 17.22 -26.10 -4.57
C LYS A 511 17.43 -24.83 -3.73
N LYS A 512 18.71 -24.52 -3.42
CA LYS A 512 19.15 -23.26 -2.79
C LYS A 512 18.56 -22.05 -3.50
N THR A 513 17.79 -21.24 -2.79
CA THR A 513 17.43 -19.89 -3.25
C THR A 513 18.56 -18.92 -2.90
N LYS A 514 18.71 -17.84 -3.70
CA LYS A 514 19.85 -16.91 -3.79
C LYS A 514 20.36 -16.18 -2.53
N LYS A 515 19.99 -16.56 -1.30
CA LYS A 515 20.78 -16.18 -0.10
C LYS A 515 20.82 -17.34 0.92
N GLU A 516 21.90 -17.42 1.66
CA GLU A 516 22.19 -18.49 2.61
C GLU A 516 21.15 -18.56 3.74
N SER A 517 20.21 -19.48 3.60
CA SER A 517 19.45 -20.11 4.68
C SER A 517 18.52 -21.07 3.96
N ILE A 518 18.81 -22.36 4.06
CA ILE A 518 17.82 -23.36 3.75
C ILE A 518 16.67 -23.09 4.74
N GLN A 519 15.41 -23.20 4.33
CA GLN A 519 14.24 -23.05 5.21
C GLN A 519 13.30 -24.20 4.85
N PRO A 520 12.97 -25.13 5.76
CA PRO A 520 11.94 -26.10 5.51
C PRO A 520 10.62 -25.34 5.47
N LYS A 521 10.09 -25.10 4.26
CA LYS A 521 8.68 -24.69 4.13
C LYS A 521 7.82 -25.80 4.74
N LYS A 522 6.68 -25.45 5.37
CA LYS A 522 5.66 -26.42 5.87
C LYS A 522 5.28 -27.52 4.86
N LYS A 523 5.45 -27.27 3.55
CA LYS A 523 5.21 -28.26 2.47
C LYS A 523 6.27 -29.38 2.41
N PHE A 524 7.47 -29.17 2.93
CA PHE A 524 8.59 -30.13 2.94
C PHE A 524 8.71 -30.95 4.24
N LEU A 525 7.91 -30.60 5.27
CA LEU A 525 7.85 -31.33 6.56
C LEU A 525 6.68 -32.33 6.62
N LYS A 526 6.07 -32.64 5.47
CA LYS A 526 5.15 -33.78 5.36
C LYS A 526 5.98 -35.02 5.06
N ILE A 527 6.41 -35.71 6.11
CA ILE A 527 6.74 -37.14 6.05
C ILE A 527 5.44 -37.90 6.28
#